data_AF-D8P833-F1
#
_entry.id   AF-D8P833-F1
#
_cell.length_a   1.000
_cell.length_b   1.000
_cell.length_c   1.000
_cell.angle_alpha   90.00
_cell.angle_beta   90.00
_cell.angle_gamma   90.00
#
_symmetry.space_group_name_H-M   'P 1'
#
loop_
_entity.id
_entity.type
_entity.pdbx_description
1 polymer ?
#
loop_
_entity_poly.entity_id
_entity_poly.type
_entity_poly.pdbx_seq_one_letter_code
_entity_poly.pdbx_strand_id
1 'polypeptide(L)' 'MDQKKIVSAGELEELGILKRRTALRMAQLGMLPHVRFGAKLKGVGFFQEDVIEALKCRLNHAAESRKVVG' A
#
# COMPACT_ATOMS: atom_id res chain seq x y z
N MET A 1 6.89 18.40 -11.93
CA MET A 1 5.74 17.49 -12.02
C MET A 1 6.24 16.12 -11.63
N ASP A 2 6.12 15.79 -10.35
CA ASP A 2 6.51 14.48 -9.81
C ASP A 2 5.62 13.42 -10.44
N GLN A 3 6.18 12.66 -11.38
CA GLN A 3 5.47 11.55 -12.01
C GLN A 3 5.36 10.44 -10.97
N LYS A 4 4.20 10.36 -10.32
CA LYS A 4 3.89 9.24 -9.40
C LYS A 4 4.02 7.92 -10.17
N LYS A 5 5.09 7.19 -9.88
CA LYS A 5 5.39 5.91 -10.55
C LYS A 5 4.43 4.84 -10.04
N ILE A 6 3.70 4.22 -10.96
CA ILE A 6 2.92 3.01 -10.67
C ILE A 6 3.88 1.83 -10.66
N VAL A 7 3.87 1.08 -9.56
CA VAL A 7 4.66 -0.13 -9.37
C VAL A 7 3.74 -1.32 -9.10
N SER A 8 4.20 -2.51 -9.47
CA SER A 8 3.51 -3.76 -9.19
C SER A 8 3.72 -4.22 -7.74
N ALA A 9 2.93 -5.19 -7.29
CA ALA A 9 3.14 -5.83 -5.98
C ALA A 9 4.50 -6.55 -5.87
N GLY A 10 5.08 -6.98 -7.00
CA GLY A 10 6.42 -7.58 -7.03
C GLY A 10 7.50 -6.53 -6.80
N GLU A 11 7.42 -5.40 -7.50
CA GLU A 11 8.34 -4.27 -7.31
C GLU A 11 8.28 -3.71 -5.89
N LEU A 12 7.11 -3.64 -5.25
CA LEU A 12 7.01 -3.25 -3.83
C LEU A 12 7.79 -4.18 -2.89
N GLU A 13 7.87 -5.47 -3.21
CA GLU A 13 8.62 -6.45 -2.43
C GLU A 13 10.12 -6.33 -2.69
N GLU A 14 10.53 -6.13 -3.95
CA GLU A 14 11.92 -5.89 -4.33
C GLU A 14 12.47 -4.61 -3.69
N LEU A 15 11.64 -3.57 -3.57
CA LEU A 15 11.97 -2.33 -2.86
C LEU A 15 11.97 -2.48 -1.33
N GLY A 16 11.61 -3.64 -0.78
CA GLY A 16 11.56 -3.90 0.65
C GLY A 16 10.44 -3.16 1.40
N ILE A 17 9.46 -2.61 0.68
CA ILE A 17 8.36 -1.83 1.26
C ILE A 17 7.30 -2.76 1.85
N LEU A 18 6.85 -3.74 1.05
CA LEU A 18 5.78 -4.64 1.45
C LEU A 18 5.87 -5.96 0.69
N LYS A 19 5.66 -7.07 1.39
CA LYS A 19 5.60 -8.41 0.77
C LYS A 19 4.49 -8.48 -0.27
N ARG A 20 4.74 -9.09 -1.43
CA ARG A 20 3.81 -9.16 -2.55
C ARG A 20 2.43 -9.67 -2.15
N ARG A 21 2.39 -10.80 -1.41
CA ARG A 21 1.13 -11.41 -0.97
C ARG A 21 0.37 -10.52 0.00
N THR A 22 1.09 -9.80 0.87
CA THR A 22 0.51 -8.84 1.80
C THR A 22 -0.03 -7.62 1.07
N ALA A 23 0.72 -7.06 0.10
CA ALA A 23 0.28 -5.93 -0.72
C ALA A 23 -1.04 -6.25 -1.46
N LEU A 24 -1.12 -7.41 -2.11
CA LEU A 24 -2.32 -7.85 -2.80
C LEU A 24 -3.49 -8.06 -1.84
N ARG A 25 -3.27 -8.69 -0.68
CA ARG A 25 -4.32 -8.93 0.32
C ARG A 25 -4.82 -7.62 0.91
N MET A 26 -3.92 -6.67 1.21
CA MET A 26 -4.29 -5.35 1.71
C MET A 26 -5.06 -4.54 0.65
N ALA A 27 -4.67 -4.62 -0.62
CA ALA A 27 -5.42 -4.01 -1.72
C ALA A 27 -6.85 -4.58 -1.82
N GLN A 28 -6.99 -5.90 -1.73
CA GLN A 28 -8.30 -6.58 -1.74
C GLN A 28 -9.19 -6.15 -0.57
N LEU A 29 -8.58 -5.90 0.59
CA LEU A 29 -9.28 -5.43 1.78
C LEU A 29 -9.53 -3.90 1.78
N GLY A 30 -9.17 -3.18 0.71
CA GLY A 30 -9.29 -1.72 0.64
C GLY A 30 -8.37 -0.96 1.61
N MET A 31 -7.35 -1.64 2.13
CA MET A 31 -6.42 -1.10 3.12
C MET A 31 -5.25 -0.31 2.53
N LEU A 32 -4.99 -0.51 1.23
CA LEU A 32 -3.98 0.22 0.48
C LEU A 32 -4.59 0.85 -0.77
N PRO A 33 -4.24 2.09 -1.09
CA PRO A 33 -4.58 2.70 -2.37
C PRO A 33 -3.94 1.87 -3.49
N HIS A 34 -4.77 1.49 -4.45
CA HIS A 34 -4.35 0.68 -5.59
C HIS A 34 -5.14 1.09 -6.83
N VAL A 35 -4.53 0.87 -7.98
CA VAL A 35 -5.14 1.03 -9.30
C VAL A 35 -5.27 -0.32 -9.96
N ARG A 36 -6.33 -0.52 -10.74
CA ARG A 36 -6.48 -1.73 -11.56
C ARG A 36 -6.20 -1.42 -13.01
N PHE A 37 -5.46 -2.29 -13.69
CA PHE A 37 -5.08 -2.09 -15.09
C PHE A 37 -5.12 -3.41 -15.89
N GLY A 38 -5.01 -3.29 -17.21
CA GLY A 38 -5.03 -4.42 -18.14
C GLY A 38 -6.43 -4.92 -18.51
N ALA A 39 -6.48 -5.89 -19.42
CA ALA A 39 -7.74 -6.47 -19.90
C ALA A 39 -8.54 -7.08 -18.74
N LYS A 40 -9.81 -6.71 -18.62
CA LYS A 40 -10.72 -7.12 -17.54
C LYS A 40 -10.29 -6.66 -16.13
N LEU A 41 -9.46 -5.62 -15.99
CA LEU A 41 -9.06 -5.03 -14.69
C LEU A 41 -8.40 -6.05 -13.73
N LYS A 42 -7.65 -7.00 -14.28
CA LYS A 42 -6.98 -8.07 -13.50
C LYS A 42 -5.63 -7.65 -12.92
N GLY A 43 -4.95 -6.67 -13.52
CA GLY A 43 -3.69 -6.13 -13.02
C GLY A 43 -3.93 -5.24 -11.81
N VAL A 44 -3.08 -5.32 -10.79
CA VAL A 44 -3.11 -4.46 -9.61
C VAL A 44 -1.78 -3.70 -9.54
N GLY A 45 -1.88 -2.38 -9.48
CA GLY A 45 -0.76 -1.45 -9.37
C GLY A 45 -0.90 -0.55 -8.17
N PHE A 46 0.22 0.02 -7.76
CA PHE A 46 0.32 0.81 -6.54
C PHE A 46 1.15 2.05 -6.84
N PHE A 47 0.77 3.18 -6.26
CA PHE A 47 1.65 4.33 -6.19
C PHE A 47 2.53 4.18 -4.96
N GLN A 48 3.85 4.18 -5.16
CA GLN A 48 4.80 3.93 -4.08
C GLN A 48 4.61 4.90 -2.89
N GLU A 49 4.45 6.20 -3.19
CA GLU A 49 4.28 7.24 -2.18
C GLU A 49 2.99 7.05 -1.38
N ASP A 50 1.87 6.81 -2.06
CA ASP A 50 0.56 6.62 -1.41
C ASP A 50 0.55 5.37 -0.52
N VAL A 51 1.27 4.30 -0.91
CA VAL A 51 1.43 3.10 -0.07
C VAL A 51 2.24 3.44 1.18
N ILE A 52 3.35 4.16 1.05
CA ILE A 52 4.19 4.56 2.19
C ILE A 52 3.38 5.45 3.15
N GLU A 53 2.62 6.40 2.62
CA GLU A 53 1.77 7.29 3.41
C GLU A 53 0.68 6.51 4.16
N ALA A 54 -0.01 5.60 3.49
CA ALA A 54 -1.02 4.73 4.11
C ALA A 54 -0.42 3.86 5.23
N LEU A 55 0.80 3.35 5.06
CA LEU A 55 1.51 2.59 6.08
C LEU A 55 1.90 3.46 7.28
N LYS A 56 2.43 4.67 7.05
CA LYS A 56 2.78 5.63 8.10
C LYS A 56 1.56 6.05 8.94
N CYS A 57 0.45 6.37 8.28
CA CYS A 57 -0.79 6.80 8.96
C CYS A 57 -1.28 5.75 9.96
N ARG A 58 -1.17 4.48 9.60
CA ARG A 58 -1.55 3.36 10.48
C ARG A 58 -0.61 3.13 11.65
N LEU A 59 0.69 3.31 11.46
CA LEU A 59 1.64 3.23 12.57
C LEU A 59 1.35 4.31 13.61
N ASN A 60 0.98 5.51 13.17
CA ASN A 60 0.60 6.60 14.07
C ASN A 60 -0.71 6.29 14.82
N HIS A 61 -1.74 5.78 14.15
CA HIS A 61 -2.99 5.35 14.81
C HIS A 61 -2.79 4.21 15.82
N ALA A 62 -1.88 3.28 15.53
CA ALA A 62 -1.53 2.20 16.46
C ALA A 62 -0.78 2.71 17.70
N ALA A 63 0.01 3.78 17.56
CA ALA A 63 0.71 4.42 18.67
C ALA A 63 -0.24 5.24 19.55
N GLU A 64 -1.21 5.95 18.96
CA GLU A 64 -2.20 6.74 19.70
C GLU A 64 -3.19 5.87 20.49
N SER A 65 -3.67 4.76 19.90
CA SER A 65 -4.60 3.83 20.57
C SER A 65 -4.01 3.19 21.83
N ARG A 66 -2.68 3.20 21.99
CA ARG A 66 -1.98 2.64 23.15
C ARG A 66 -1.79 3.65 24.29
N LYS A 67 -1.97 4.95 24.05
CA LYS A 67 -1.89 5.99 25.10
C LYS A 67 -3.20 6.20 25.88
N VAL A 68 -4.32 5.74 25.36
CA VAL A 68 -5.66 5.98 25.95
C VAL A 68 -6.07 4.96 27.01
N VAL A 69 -5.20 3.98 27.32
CA VAL A 69 -5.45 2.91 28.31
C VAL A 69 -4.38 2.91 29.42
N GLY A 70 -3.79 4.08 29.70
CA GLY A 70 -2.80 4.28 30.76
C GLY A 70 -3.32 5.20 31.83
#